data_AF-A0A942PLU7-F1
#
_entry.id   AF-A0A942PLU7-F1
#
_cell.length_a   1.000
_cell.length_b   1.000
_cell.length_c   1.000
_cell.angle_alpha   90.00
_cell.angle_beta   90.00
_cell.angle_gamma   90.00
#
_symmetry.space_group_name_H-M   'P 1'
#
loop_
_entity.id
_entity.type
_entity.pdbx_description
1 polymer ?
#
loop_
_entity_poly.entity_id
_entity_poly.type
_entity_poly.pdbx_seq_one_letter_code
_entity_poly.pdbx_strand_id
1 'polypeptide(L)'
;MSNTSGAAIEDAFNRIILSQIPNQRWLGKKNYYVKETKKRVNKATLSDLKKKQIEEYIAASVIIHCSDGWTYLTRAVDSLINGDIASSIHFAYYAELRSAMSLMAFEGVGIFDKQHIWFDSSKNARLFKSFTTHSAADSGMKEWAKLSTKKNVIFNFLRVNNRTFSDWIRETGFSSKNKYTTSILNRWLTSWSIDLHLKDDQDVRNEMSYRPHFTNSPIKIQATLSKLSELWNLLEPTPANRFPKLDQYLLRFTLEEIFRKSTGTEPTGVPFENFIRNIFSRLGEDQTQFLFDFLIRLKDRNDSVIFEEAKKDKVDSSINKQDPFPILCRAILLLRLSTGGANQLVTNSSVNVDQLRFWWEELSLQQGIITSIPSGIEAIDLYTDIRDSIDEINNKSSASLNCIKSAFENISEPLFYIKQFQRAAIWGLGM
;
A
#
# COMPACT_ATOMS: atom_id res chain seq x y z
N MET A 1 -16.82 -11.75 -8.46
CA MET A 1 -15.73 -10.85 -8.90
C MET A 1 -15.16 -11.17 -10.28
N SER A 2 -15.37 -12.36 -10.86
CA SER A 2 -14.84 -12.73 -12.19
C SER A 2 -15.19 -11.77 -13.34
N ASN A 3 -16.27 -11.00 -13.20
CA ASN A 3 -16.75 -10.08 -14.22
C ASN A 3 -16.51 -8.60 -13.87
N THR A 4 -15.70 -8.24 -12.86
CA THR A 4 -15.53 -6.83 -12.47
C THR A 4 -14.77 -6.02 -13.53
N SER A 5 -15.18 -4.76 -13.72
CA SER A 5 -14.65 -3.86 -14.75
C SER A 5 -13.97 -2.63 -14.17
N GLY A 6 -12.64 -2.67 -14.08
CA GLY A 6 -11.81 -1.49 -13.87
C GLY A 6 -11.95 -0.46 -14.99
N ALA A 7 -12.31 -0.87 -16.21
CA ALA A 7 -12.54 0.05 -17.33
C ALA A 7 -13.72 1.02 -17.06
N ALA A 8 -14.74 0.62 -16.28
CA ALA A 8 -15.78 1.56 -15.86
C ALA A 8 -15.24 2.68 -14.97
N ILE A 9 -14.22 2.37 -14.17
CA ILE A 9 -13.56 3.29 -13.24
C ILE A 9 -12.61 4.22 -13.98
N GLU A 10 -11.84 3.71 -14.93
CA GLU A 10 -11.01 4.53 -15.82
C GLU A 10 -11.84 5.55 -16.60
N ASP A 11 -12.96 5.12 -17.21
CA ASP A 11 -13.90 6.03 -17.88
C ASP A 11 -14.43 7.10 -16.93
N ALA A 12 -14.81 6.71 -15.72
CA ALA A 12 -15.35 7.62 -14.72
C ALA A 12 -14.30 8.62 -14.22
N PHE A 13 -13.06 8.18 -14.05
CA PHE A 13 -11.94 9.03 -13.68
C PHE A 13 -11.63 10.04 -14.78
N ASN A 14 -11.63 9.64 -16.05
CA ASN A 14 -11.51 10.57 -17.19
C ASN A 14 -12.63 11.63 -17.19
N ARG A 15 -13.86 11.28 -16.82
CA ARG A 15 -14.94 12.28 -16.65
C ARG A 15 -14.68 13.24 -15.51
N ILE A 16 -14.12 12.77 -14.39
CA ILE A 16 -13.69 13.63 -13.27
C ILE A 16 -12.63 14.61 -13.75
N ILE A 17 -11.62 14.14 -14.47
CA ILE A 17 -10.54 14.97 -15.01
C ILE A 17 -11.08 16.05 -15.94
N LEU A 18 -11.98 15.71 -16.85
CA LEU A 18 -12.50 16.69 -17.80
C LEU A 18 -13.45 17.72 -17.18
N SER A 19 -14.18 17.34 -16.12
CA SER A 19 -15.30 18.17 -15.62
C SER A 19 -15.12 18.74 -14.22
N GLN A 20 -14.34 18.09 -13.36
CA GLN A 20 -14.22 18.42 -11.94
C GLN A 20 -12.83 18.95 -11.59
N ILE A 21 -11.76 18.35 -12.12
CA ILE A 21 -10.38 18.79 -11.83
C ILE A 21 -10.09 20.25 -12.23
N PRO A 22 -10.60 20.80 -13.36
CA PRO A 22 -10.46 22.23 -13.67
C PRO A 22 -11.08 23.15 -12.62
N ASN A 23 -12.04 22.61 -11.85
CA ASN A 23 -12.70 23.29 -10.75
C ASN A 23 -12.11 22.92 -9.37
N GLN A 24 -10.89 22.36 -9.36
CA GLN A 24 -10.12 21.95 -8.19
C GLN A 24 -10.95 21.08 -7.22
N ARG A 25 -11.59 20.04 -7.75
CA ARG A 25 -12.39 19.11 -6.94
C ARG A 25 -12.42 17.71 -7.53
N TRP A 26 -12.57 16.71 -6.67
CA TRP A 26 -12.75 15.32 -7.09
C TRP A 26 -14.16 15.03 -7.60
N LEU A 27 -15.18 15.65 -7.01
CA LEU A 27 -16.59 15.38 -7.33
C LEU A 27 -17.36 16.69 -7.47
N GLY A 28 -18.40 16.66 -8.31
CA GLY A 28 -19.29 17.80 -8.46
C GLY A 28 -20.03 18.13 -7.16
N LYS A 29 -20.25 19.42 -6.87
CA LYS A 29 -20.96 19.89 -5.67
C LYS A 29 -22.36 19.27 -5.49
N LYS A 30 -23.01 18.93 -6.61
CA LYS A 30 -24.34 18.29 -6.65
C LYS A 30 -24.28 16.76 -6.80
N ASN A 31 -23.11 16.15 -6.71
CA ASN A 31 -23.00 14.69 -6.77
C ASN A 31 -23.72 14.09 -5.55
N TYR A 32 -24.70 13.23 -5.84
CA TYR A 32 -25.60 12.56 -4.91
C TYR A 32 -24.89 11.62 -3.94
N TYR A 33 -23.58 11.38 -4.08
CA TYR A 33 -22.85 10.49 -3.19
C TYR A 33 -21.80 11.21 -2.36
N VAL A 34 -21.64 12.54 -2.48
CA VAL A 34 -20.68 13.31 -1.65
C VAL A 34 -21.07 13.32 -0.17
N LYS A 35 -22.37 13.32 0.14
CA LYS A 35 -22.89 13.30 1.51
C LYS A 35 -23.73 12.06 1.74
N GLU A 36 -23.68 11.53 2.96
CA GLU A 36 -24.46 10.36 3.39
C GLU A 36 -24.33 9.12 2.48
N THR A 37 -23.18 8.93 1.82
CA THR A 37 -22.98 7.88 0.81
C THR A 37 -23.45 6.51 1.28
N LYS A 38 -23.02 6.12 2.50
CA LYS A 38 -23.37 4.82 3.10
C LYS A 38 -24.90 4.65 3.21
N LYS A 39 -25.60 5.64 3.72
CA LYS A 39 -27.07 5.63 3.87
C LYS A 39 -27.77 5.60 2.52
N ARG A 40 -27.27 6.37 1.53
CA ARG A 40 -27.82 6.42 0.17
C ARG A 40 -27.64 5.10 -0.56
N VAL A 41 -26.46 4.48 -0.46
CA VAL A 41 -26.20 3.17 -1.05
C VAL A 41 -26.98 2.07 -0.33
N ASN A 42 -27.01 2.04 1.00
CA ASN A 42 -27.73 1.01 1.77
C ASN A 42 -29.23 0.92 1.46
N LYS A 43 -29.86 2.04 1.07
CA LYS A 43 -31.29 2.11 0.76
C LYS A 43 -31.61 1.98 -0.73
N ALA A 44 -30.61 2.05 -1.60
CA ALA A 44 -30.83 2.07 -3.04
C ALA A 44 -31.18 0.69 -3.59
N THR A 45 -32.12 0.65 -4.51
CA THR A 45 -32.26 -0.41 -5.51
C THR A 45 -31.42 -0.07 -6.76
N LEU A 46 -31.29 -0.99 -7.71
CA LEU A 46 -30.54 -0.75 -8.95
C LEU A 46 -31.08 0.45 -9.74
N SER A 47 -32.40 0.65 -9.77
CA SER A 47 -33.04 1.80 -10.44
C SER A 47 -32.82 3.12 -9.72
N ASP A 48 -32.53 3.10 -8.42
CA ASP A 48 -32.29 4.32 -7.63
C ASP A 48 -30.88 4.88 -7.82
N LEU A 49 -29.94 4.05 -8.29
CA LEU A 49 -28.56 4.46 -8.44
C LEU A 49 -28.42 5.56 -9.48
N LYS A 50 -27.85 6.70 -9.07
CA LYS A 50 -27.38 7.73 -10.01
C LYS A 50 -26.06 7.23 -10.62
N LYS A 51 -26.16 6.28 -11.55
CA LYS A 51 -25.06 5.46 -12.09
C LYS A 51 -23.77 6.25 -12.35
N LYS A 52 -23.84 7.31 -13.16
CA LYS A 52 -22.68 8.15 -13.47
C LYS A 52 -22.00 8.75 -12.22
N GLN A 53 -22.79 9.20 -11.26
CA GLN A 53 -22.29 9.86 -10.05
C GLN A 53 -21.69 8.89 -9.05
N ILE A 54 -22.20 7.66 -8.96
CA ILE A 54 -21.61 6.62 -8.12
C ILE A 54 -20.34 6.04 -8.72
N GLU A 55 -20.27 5.93 -10.06
CA GLU A 55 -19.04 5.60 -10.78
C GLU A 55 -17.95 6.63 -10.51
N GLU A 56 -18.26 7.93 -10.65
CA GLU A 56 -17.32 9.01 -10.34
C GLU A 56 -16.88 8.98 -8.87
N TYR A 57 -17.82 8.72 -7.94
CA TYR A 57 -17.49 8.56 -6.52
C TYR A 57 -16.47 7.44 -6.30
N ILE A 58 -16.73 6.24 -6.84
CA ILE A 58 -15.84 5.08 -6.67
C ILE A 58 -14.48 5.33 -7.33
N ALA A 59 -14.45 5.98 -8.50
CA ALA A 59 -13.20 6.34 -9.16
C ALA A 59 -12.35 7.33 -8.35
N ALA A 60 -12.96 8.39 -7.80
CA ALA A 60 -12.26 9.28 -6.88
C ALA A 60 -11.79 8.54 -5.60
N SER A 61 -12.59 7.60 -5.10
CA SER A 61 -12.25 6.81 -3.91
C SER A 61 -10.97 5.98 -4.05
N VAL A 62 -10.50 5.65 -5.27
CA VAL A 62 -9.21 4.96 -5.46
C VAL A 62 -8.07 5.78 -4.85
N ILE A 63 -7.92 7.03 -5.29
CA ILE A 63 -6.84 7.91 -4.83
C ILE A 63 -7.07 8.31 -3.36
N ILE A 64 -8.31 8.64 -2.98
CA ILE A 64 -8.62 9.07 -1.63
C ILE A 64 -8.41 7.96 -0.61
N HIS A 65 -8.86 6.73 -0.86
CA HIS A 65 -8.60 5.63 0.06
C HIS A 65 -7.11 5.27 0.13
N CYS A 66 -6.39 5.34 -0.99
CA CYS A 66 -4.94 5.15 -0.96
C CYS A 66 -4.25 6.16 -0.04
N SER A 67 -4.57 7.45 -0.20
CA SER A 67 -4.01 8.54 0.63
C SER A 67 -4.43 8.44 2.10
N ASP A 68 -5.70 8.11 2.36
CA ASP A 68 -6.20 7.86 3.72
C ASP A 68 -5.41 6.74 4.39
N GLY A 69 -5.11 5.66 3.64
CA GLY A 69 -4.38 4.52 4.17
C GLY A 69 -2.98 4.90 4.67
N TRP A 70 -2.22 5.68 3.90
CA TRP A 70 -0.92 6.20 4.36
C TRP A 70 -1.05 7.18 5.54
N THR A 71 -2.15 7.94 5.60
CA THR A 71 -2.46 8.81 6.74
C THR A 71 -2.80 8.02 8.00
N TYR A 72 -3.48 6.87 7.88
CA TYR A 72 -3.68 5.96 9.00
C TYR A 72 -2.37 5.32 9.46
N LEU A 73 -1.49 4.91 8.53
CA LEU A 73 -0.17 4.41 8.88
C LEU A 73 0.65 5.44 9.67
N THR A 74 0.58 6.72 9.27
CA THR A 74 1.20 7.84 9.98
C THR A 74 0.73 7.93 11.42
N ARG A 75 -0.60 7.86 11.63
CA ARG A 75 -1.19 7.87 12.98
C ARG A 75 -0.77 6.64 13.77
N ALA A 76 -0.66 5.49 13.12
CA ALA A 76 -0.19 4.26 13.75
C ALA A 76 1.24 4.40 14.27
N VAL A 77 2.14 4.98 13.48
CA VAL A 77 3.53 5.25 13.87
C VAL A 77 3.61 6.34 14.93
N ASP A 78 2.82 7.40 14.84
CA ASP A 78 2.73 8.44 15.87
C ASP A 78 2.30 7.86 17.23
N SER A 79 1.25 7.04 17.25
CA SER A 79 0.85 6.33 18.47
C SER A 79 1.96 5.42 19.01
N LEU A 80 2.66 4.70 18.13
CA LEU A 80 3.78 3.84 18.50
C LEU A 80 4.91 4.62 19.17
N ILE A 81 5.39 5.72 18.58
CA ILE A 81 6.51 6.48 19.16
C ILE A 81 6.12 7.17 20.48
N ASN A 82 4.83 7.36 20.73
CA ASN A 82 4.28 7.93 21.97
C ASN A 82 3.97 6.88 23.06
N GLY A 83 4.22 5.58 22.82
CA GLY A 83 3.94 4.55 23.83
C GLY A 83 2.57 3.89 23.72
N ASP A 84 1.72 4.32 22.78
CA ASP A 84 0.35 3.84 22.63
C ASP A 84 0.26 2.70 21.59
N ILE A 85 0.57 1.50 22.07
CA ILE A 85 0.54 0.26 21.28
C ILE A 85 -0.87 -0.04 20.76
N ALA A 86 -1.91 0.18 21.58
CA ALA A 86 -3.28 -0.14 21.22
C ALA A 86 -3.79 0.73 20.06
N SER A 87 -3.58 2.03 20.15
CA SER A 87 -3.93 2.94 19.05
C SER A 87 -3.05 2.70 17.82
N SER A 88 -1.77 2.35 18.01
CA SER A 88 -0.88 2.00 16.89
C SER A 88 -1.44 0.83 16.07
N ILE A 89 -1.76 -0.27 16.74
CA ILE A 89 -2.39 -1.45 16.14
C ILE A 89 -3.70 -1.06 15.45
N HIS A 90 -4.58 -0.34 16.16
CA HIS A 90 -5.87 0.11 15.61
C HIS A 90 -5.70 0.88 14.30
N PHE A 91 -4.81 1.88 14.25
CA PHE A 91 -4.63 2.67 13.05
C PHE A 91 -3.93 1.88 11.93
N ALA A 92 -3.01 0.96 12.25
CA ALA A 92 -2.38 0.10 11.25
C ALA A 92 -3.42 -0.78 10.52
N TYR A 93 -4.38 -1.34 11.26
CA TYR A 93 -5.51 -2.06 10.67
C TYR A 93 -6.34 -1.22 9.70
N TYR A 94 -6.62 0.04 10.07
CA TYR A 94 -7.36 0.95 9.19
C TYR A 94 -6.56 1.33 7.93
N ALA A 95 -5.22 1.36 8.02
CA ALA A 95 -4.35 1.54 6.86
C ALA A 95 -4.50 0.38 5.87
N GLU A 96 -4.53 -0.87 6.34
CA GLU A 96 -4.78 -2.05 5.49
C GLU A 96 -6.17 -2.03 4.87
N LEU A 97 -7.20 -1.76 5.67
CA LEU A 97 -8.58 -1.69 5.18
C LEU A 97 -8.71 -0.65 4.06
N ARG A 98 -8.13 0.55 4.25
CA ARG A 98 -8.15 1.62 3.24
C ARG A 98 -7.39 1.22 1.98
N SER A 99 -6.26 0.54 2.12
CA SER A 99 -5.49 0.01 0.99
C SER A 99 -6.28 -1.03 0.19
N ALA A 100 -6.93 -1.97 0.87
CA ALA A 100 -7.79 -2.97 0.23
C ALA A 100 -8.98 -2.32 -0.48
N MET A 101 -9.64 -1.35 0.16
CA MET A 101 -10.75 -0.61 -0.45
C MET A 101 -10.33 0.17 -1.70
N SER A 102 -9.12 0.75 -1.71
CA SER A 102 -8.55 1.41 -2.88
C SER A 102 -8.34 0.44 -4.04
N LEU A 103 -7.71 -0.72 -3.79
CA LEU A 103 -7.51 -1.78 -4.80
C LEU A 103 -8.84 -2.32 -5.34
N MET A 104 -9.82 -2.55 -4.46
CA MET A 104 -11.16 -2.98 -4.86
C MET A 104 -11.86 -1.91 -5.70
N ALA A 105 -11.75 -0.63 -5.32
CA ALA A 105 -12.31 0.48 -6.09
C ALA A 105 -11.67 0.58 -7.48
N PHE A 106 -10.36 0.40 -7.59
CA PHE A 106 -9.64 0.35 -8.87
C PHE A 106 -10.21 -0.75 -9.80
N GLU A 107 -10.56 -1.90 -9.22
CA GLU A 107 -11.17 -3.02 -9.94
C GLU A 107 -12.67 -2.86 -10.21
N GLY A 108 -13.26 -1.70 -9.88
CA GLY A 108 -14.69 -1.45 -10.09
C GLY A 108 -15.60 -1.92 -8.97
N VAL A 109 -15.09 -2.09 -7.76
CA VAL A 109 -15.85 -2.52 -6.57
C VAL A 109 -15.89 -1.41 -5.52
N GLY A 110 -17.05 -0.83 -5.30
CA GLY A 110 -17.31 0.12 -4.22
C GLY A 110 -17.73 -0.59 -2.92
N ILE A 111 -16.86 -0.56 -1.92
CA ILE A 111 -17.11 -1.07 -0.57
C ILE A 111 -17.69 0.06 0.30
N PHE A 112 -18.80 -0.22 0.99
CA PHE A 112 -19.55 0.76 1.79
C PHE A 112 -19.86 0.20 3.18
N ASP A 113 -21.12 -0.07 3.51
CA ASP A 113 -21.55 -0.49 4.85
C ASP A 113 -22.23 -1.86 4.83
N LYS A 114 -23.53 -1.93 4.47
CA LYS A 114 -24.31 -3.19 4.41
C LYS A 114 -24.68 -3.60 2.98
N GLN A 115 -24.63 -2.64 2.07
CA GLN A 115 -24.79 -2.85 0.64
C GLN A 115 -23.58 -2.28 -0.09
N HIS A 116 -23.14 -2.99 -1.11
CA HIS A 116 -21.94 -2.71 -1.87
C HIS A 116 -22.23 -2.75 -3.36
N ILE A 117 -21.32 -2.18 -4.15
CA ILE A 117 -21.51 -2.02 -5.59
C ILE A 117 -20.32 -2.63 -6.32
N TRP A 118 -20.57 -3.30 -7.44
CA TRP A 118 -19.52 -3.59 -8.41
C TRP A 118 -20.00 -3.34 -9.83
N PHE A 119 -19.09 -3.02 -10.74
CA PHE A 119 -19.38 -2.87 -12.16
C PHE A 119 -18.99 -4.13 -12.92
N ASP A 120 -19.92 -4.68 -13.69
CA ASP A 120 -19.64 -5.82 -14.55
C ASP A 120 -18.85 -5.43 -15.82
N SER A 121 -18.41 -6.42 -16.61
CA SER A 121 -17.63 -6.22 -17.84
C SER A 121 -18.35 -5.36 -18.87
N SER A 122 -19.68 -5.32 -18.83
CA SER A 122 -20.54 -4.43 -19.63
C SER A 122 -20.71 -3.04 -19.00
N LYS A 123 -19.91 -2.71 -17.97
CA LYS A 123 -19.93 -1.45 -17.21
C LYS A 123 -21.28 -1.20 -16.53
N ASN A 124 -22.03 -2.24 -16.16
CA ASN A 124 -23.29 -2.09 -15.44
C ASN A 124 -23.11 -2.29 -13.95
N ALA A 125 -23.75 -1.40 -13.17
CA ALA A 125 -23.74 -1.48 -11.72
C ALA A 125 -24.52 -2.72 -11.25
N ARG A 126 -23.97 -3.40 -10.26
CA ARG A 126 -24.56 -4.54 -9.56
C ARG A 126 -24.48 -4.27 -8.06
N LEU A 127 -25.50 -4.71 -7.34
CA LEU A 127 -25.55 -4.60 -5.87
C LEU A 127 -25.24 -5.95 -5.24
N PHE A 128 -24.54 -5.95 -4.12
CA PHE A 128 -24.40 -7.11 -3.24
C PHE A 128 -24.51 -6.68 -1.77
N LYS A 129 -24.94 -7.62 -0.92
CA LYS A 129 -25.30 -7.37 0.48
C LYS A 129 -24.68 -8.44 1.39
N SER A 130 -24.95 -8.30 2.69
CA SER A 130 -24.65 -9.30 3.74
C SER A 130 -23.19 -9.38 4.16
N PHE A 131 -22.41 -8.34 3.83
CA PHE A 131 -21.06 -8.15 4.33
C PHE A 131 -21.00 -6.86 5.15
N THR A 132 -20.14 -6.83 6.15
CA THR A 132 -19.69 -5.57 6.76
C THR A 132 -18.60 -4.97 5.86
N THR A 133 -18.21 -3.71 6.07
CA THR A 133 -17.10 -3.10 5.33
C THR A 133 -15.84 -3.98 5.30
N HIS A 134 -15.48 -4.55 6.47
CA HIS A 134 -14.28 -5.38 6.60
C HIS A 134 -14.45 -6.71 5.86
N SER A 135 -15.55 -7.44 6.11
CA SER A 135 -15.75 -8.73 5.46
C SER A 135 -15.94 -8.62 3.94
N ALA A 136 -16.45 -7.50 3.45
CA ALA A 136 -16.59 -7.23 2.03
C ALA A 136 -15.25 -6.95 1.35
N ALA A 137 -14.43 -6.07 1.94
CA ALA A 137 -13.08 -5.81 1.45
C ALA A 137 -12.26 -7.11 1.47
N ASP A 138 -12.38 -7.86 2.55
CA ASP A 138 -11.68 -9.12 2.74
C ASP A 138 -12.02 -10.20 1.71
N SER A 139 -13.32 -10.50 1.61
CA SER A 139 -13.82 -11.48 0.64
C SER A 139 -13.47 -11.04 -0.78
N GLY A 140 -13.46 -9.74 -1.02
CA GLY A 140 -13.06 -9.18 -2.29
C GLY A 140 -11.60 -9.43 -2.63
N MET A 141 -10.68 -9.13 -1.71
CA MET A 141 -9.25 -9.40 -1.88
C MET A 141 -8.99 -10.89 -2.13
N LYS A 142 -9.62 -11.78 -1.35
CA LYS A 142 -9.50 -13.24 -1.52
C LYS A 142 -9.98 -13.71 -2.89
N GLU A 143 -11.14 -13.25 -3.34
CA GLU A 143 -11.69 -13.63 -4.63
C GLU A 143 -10.84 -13.08 -5.78
N TRP A 144 -10.42 -11.81 -5.68
CA TRP A 144 -9.54 -11.19 -6.66
C TRP A 144 -8.20 -11.93 -6.79
N ALA A 145 -7.62 -12.35 -5.66
CA ALA A 145 -6.38 -13.10 -5.62
C ALA A 145 -6.41 -14.48 -6.30
N LYS A 146 -7.61 -15.05 -6.52
CA LYS A 146 -7.81 -16.32 -7.24
C LYS A 146 -7.90 -16.12 -8.76
N LEU A 147 -8.17 -14.90 -9.22
CA LEU A 147 -8.43 -14.63 -10.64
C LEU A 147 -7.12 -14.52 -11.43
N SER A 148 -6.85 -15.55 -12.22
CA SER A 148 -5.68 -15.61 -13.09
C SER A 148 -5.62 -14.49 -14.15
N THR A 149 -6.77 -13.91 -14.52
CA THR A 149 -6.88 -12.78 -15.45
C THR A 149 -6.44 -11.45 -14.86
N LYS A 150 -6.43 -11.33 -13.53
CA LYS A 150 -6.14 -10.08 -12.83
C LYS A 150 -4.70 -10.00 -12.30
N LYS A 151 -3.93 -11.09 -12.41
CA LYS A 151 -2.54 -11.14 -11.91
C LYS A 151 -1.61 -10.12 -12.56
N ASN A 152 -1.75 -9.93 -13.87
CA ASN A 152 -0.88 -9.04 -14.63
C ASN A 152 -1.11 -7.59 -14.22
N VAL A 153 -2.32 -7.25 -13.73
CA VAL A 153 -2.64 -5.92 -13.22
C VAL A 153 -1.73 -5.58 -12.04
N ILE A 154 -1.67 -6.44 -11.02
CA ILE A 154 -0.80 -6.22 -9.85
C ILE A 154 0.68 -6.23 -10.23
N PHE A 155 1.13 -7.17 -11.06
CA PHE A 155 2.53 -7.19 -11.46
C PHE A 155 2.93 -6.00 -12.35
N ASN A 156 1.97 -5.30 -12.96
CA ASN A 156 2.24 -4.06 -13.69
C ASN A 156 2.38 -2.84 -12.76
N PHE A 157 1.90 -2.91 -11.52
CA PHE A 157 2.05 -1.85 -10.52
C PHE A 157 3.49 -1.69 -10.00
N LEU A 158 4.28 -2.76 -10.12
CA LEU A 158 5.62 -2.87 -9.55
C LEU A 158 6.66 -2.83 -10.67
N ARG A 159 7.76 -2.11 -10.45
CA ARG A 159 8.80 -1.92 -11.48
C ARG A 159 10.20 -2.02 -10.93
N VAL A 160 11.09 -2.61 -11.72
CA VAL A 160 12.55 -2.60 -11.50
C VAL A 160 13.22 -2.37 -12.85
N ASN A 161 14.20 -1.45 -12.90
CA ASN A 161 14.85 -1.01 -14.14
C ASN A 161 13.86 -0.62 -15.25
N ASN A 162 12.84 0.17 -14.91
CA ASN A 162 11.76 0.60 -15.82
C ASN A 162 10.89 -0.53 -16.41
N ARG A 163 11.12 -1.78 -16.03
CA ARG A 163 10.32 -2.94 -16.46
C ARG A 163 9.32 -3.35 -15.40
N THR A 164 8.15 -3.77 -15.85
CA THR A 164 7.12 -4.30 -14.95
C THR A 164 7.52 -5.67 -14.42
N PHE A 165 6.99 -6.11 -13.28
CA PHE A 165 7.20 -7.49 -12.85
C PHE A 165 6.66 -8.49 -13.87
N SER A 166 5.61 -8.14 -14.62
CA SER A 166 5.11 -8.97 -15.73
C SER A 166 6.19 -9.22 -16.78
N ASP A 167 7.05 -8.25 -17.08
CA ASP A 167 8.18 -8.43 -17.99
C ASP A 167 9.22 -9.40 -17.43
N TRP A 168 9.63 -9.21 -16.17
CA TRP A 168 10.57 -10.09 -15.49
C TRP A 168 10.05 -11.54 -15.42
N ILE A 169 8.79 -11.71 -15.02
CA ILE A 169 8.13 -13.01 -14.92
C ILE A 169 7.99 -13.67 -16.29
N ARG A 170 7.73 -12.90 -17.35
CA ARG A 170 7.63 -13.42 -18.72
C ARG A 170 8.88 -14.17 -19.13
N GLU A 171 10.05 -13.59 -18.83
CA GLU A 171 11.35 -14.13 -19.25
C GLU A 171 11.85 -15.32 -18.42
N THR A 172 11.18 -15.66 -17.33
CA THR A 172 11.45 -16.90 -16.58
C THR A 172 11.25 -18.17 -17.41
N GLY A 173 10.51 -18.08 -18.54
CA GLY A 173 10.08 -19.25 -19.32
C GLY A 173 8.94 -20.03 -18.67
N PHE A 174 8.46 -19.61 -17.50
CA PHE A 174 7.33 -20.22 -16.78
C PHE A 174 6.05 -19.37 -16.85
N SER A 175 6.03 -18.34 -17.70
CA SER A 175 4.90 -17.42 -17.88
C SER A 175 3.62 -18.11 -18.37
N SER A 176 3.76 -19.20 -19.13
CA SER A 176 2.67 -20.09 -19.54
C SER A 176 2.10 -20.94 -18.40
N LYS A 177 2.84 -21.13 -17.30
CA LYS A 177 2.42 -21.90 -16.12
C LYS A 177 1.74 -20.98 -15.10
N ASN A 178 0.55 -20.51 -15.50
CA ASN A 178 -0.29 -19.55 -14.78
C ASN A 178 -0.46 -19.86 -13.26
N LYS A 179 -0.44 -21.14 -12.87
CA LYS A 179 -0.62 -21.57 -11.47
C LYS A 179 0.41 -21.00 -10.48
N TYR A 180 1.68 -20.82 -10.89
CA TYR A 180 2.72 -20.38 -9.95
C TYR A 180 2.56 -18.91 -9.60
N THR A 181 2.37 -18.07 -10.62
CA THR A 181 2.13 -16.64 -10.45
C THR A 181 0.85 -16.36 -9.67
N THR A 182 -0.23 -17.12 -9.91
CA THR A 182 -1.46 -17.01 -9.13
C THR A 182 -1.25 -17.41 -7.67
N SER A 183 -0.48 -18.47 -7.42
CA SER A 183 -0.16 -18.89 -6.05
C SER A 183 0.67 -17.86 -5.28
N ILE A 184 1.58 -17.15 -5.94
CA ILE A 184 2.39 -16.08 -5.32
C ILE A 184 1.50 -14.90 -4.93
N LEU A 185 0.68 -14.39 -5.85
CA LEU A 185 -0.24 -13.30 -5.55
C LEU A 185 -1.26 -13.68 -4.50
N ASN A 186 -1.81 -14.90 -4.58
CA ASN A 186 -2.71 -15.40 -3.57
C ASN A 186 -2.06 -15.42 -2.19
N ARG A 187 -0.79 -15.85 -2.11
CA ARG A 187 -0.03 -15.79 -0.87
C ARG A 187 0.16 -14.35 -0.39
N TRP A 188 0.62 -13.43 -1.25
CA TRP A 188 0.83 -12.02 -0.88
C TRP A 188 -0.44 -11.39 -0.33
N LEU A 189 -1.51 -11.41 -1.13
CA LEU A 189 -2.76 -10.75 -0.76
C LEU A 189 -3.36 -11.37 0.49
N THR A 190 -3.38 -12.70 0.61
CA THR A 190 -3.89 -13.36 1.84
C THR A 190 -3.00 -13.08 3.05
N SER A 191 -1.67 -13.01 2.87
CA SER A 191 -0.75 -12.78 3.99
C SER A 191 -0.69 -11.33 4.45
N TRP A 192 -0.90 -10.37 3.53
CA TRP A 192 -0.85 -8.94 3.83
C TRP A 192 -2.23 -8.35 4.07
N SER A 193 -3.30 -9.12 3.86
CA SER A 193 -4.66 -8.77 4.26
C SER A 193 -5.17 -9.68 5.38
N ILE A 194 -4.29 -10.44 6.03
CA ILE A 194 -4.66 -11.42 7.06
C ILE A 194 -5.40 -10.77 8.22
N ASP A 195 -5.04 -9.54 8.52
CA ASP A 195 -5.61 -8.68 9.54
C ASP A 195 -7.07 -8.28 9.25
N LEU A 196 -7.51 -8.37 7.99
CA LEU A 196 -8.93 -8.23 7.63
C LEU A 196 -9.74 -9.51 7.97
N HIS A 197 -9.07 -10.64 8.27
CA HIS A 197 -9.70 -11.95 8.52
C HIS A 197 -10.01 -12.26 9.98
N LEU A 198 -9.37 -11.58 10.93
CA LEU A 198 -9.37 -12.03 12.30
C LEU A 198 -10.78 -11.87 12.91
N LYS A 199 -11.55 -12.97 12.93
CA LYS A 199 -12.89 -13.04 13.54
C LYS A 199 -12.86 -12.70 15.03
N ASP A 200 -11.78 -13.09 15.72
CA ASP A 200 -11.54 -12.76 17.12
C ASP A 200 -10.95 -11.35 17.31
N ASP A 201 -10.60 -10.65 16.22
CA ASP A 201 -10.09 -9.27 16.23
C ASP A 201 -11.20 -8.23 16.12
N GLN A 202 -12.46 -8.61 15.82
CA GLN A 202 -13.55 -7.73 16.25
C GLN A 202 -13.49 -7.57 17.77
N ASP A 203 -13.20 -8.64 18.52
CA ASP A 203 -13.05 -8.57 19.96
C ASP A 203 -11.73 -7.94 20.39
N VAL A 204 -10.60 -8.20 19.73
CA VAL A 204 -9.33 -7.47 20.01
C VAL A 204 -9.45 -5.99 19.66
N ARG A 205 -10.02 -5.62 18.51
CA ARG A 205 -10.31 -4.21 18.18
C ARG A 205 -11.28 -3.62 19.18
N ASN A 206 -12.33 -4.34 19.57
CA ASN A 206 -13.24 -3.87 20.61
C ASN A 206 -12.53 -3.77 21.97
N GLU A 207 -11.57 -4.64 22.27
CA GLU A 207 -10.71 -4.61 23.45
C GLU A 207 -9.82 -3.36 23.39
N MET A 208 -9.06 -3.19 22.31
CA MET A 208 -8.21 -2.03 22.03
C MET A 208 -8.98 -0.69 21.96
N SER A 209 -10.23 -0.69 21.51
CA SER A 209 -11.02 0.53 21.26
C SER A 209 -12.04 0.85 22.37
N TYR A 210 -12.53 -0.14 23.13
CA TYR A 210 -13.61 0.03 24.11
C TYR A 210 -13.26 -0.44 25.53
N ARG A 211 -12.13 -1.14 25.76
CA ARG A 211 -11.72 -1.57 27.10
C ARG A 211 -10.55 -0.71 27.63
N PRO A 212 -10.51 -0.43 28.94
CA PRO A 212 -9.31 0.14 29.55
C PRO A 212 -8.13 -0.82 29.46
N HIS A 213 -6.95 -0.29 29.14
CA HIS A 213 -5.71 -1.05 29.07
C HIS A 213 -4.93 -0.85 30.38
N PHE A 214 -4.73 -1.95 31.12
CA PHE A 214 -4.02 -1.91 32.40
C PHE A 214 -2.56 -2.38 32.28
N THR A 215 -2.15 -2.86 31.11
CA THR A 215 -0.80 -3.37 30.83
C THR A 215 -0.20 -2.62 29.64
N ASN A 216 0.90 -1.90 29.88
CA ASN A 216 1.69 -1.29 28.82
C ASN A 216 2.99 -2.08 28.64
N SER A 217 3.20 -2.64 27.46
CA SER A 217 4.52 -3.17 27.08
C SER A 217 5.47 -1.99 26.88
N PRO A 218 6.62 -1.94 27.58
CA PRO A 218 7.54 -0.82 27.44
C PRO A 218 8.14 -0.78 26.04
N ILE A 219 7.99 0.35 25.36
CA ILE A 219 8.57 0.57 24.04
C ILE A 219 10.06 0.89 24.18
N LYS A 220 10.88 0.12 23.47
CA LYS A 220 12.31 0.42 23.30
C LYS A 220 12.46 1.41 22.15
N ILE A 221 12.34 2.71 22.46
CA ILE A 221 12.27 3.77 21.45
C ILE A 221 13.44 3.74 20.46
N GLN A 222 14.67 3.47 20.91
CA GLN A 222 15.82 3.32 20.01
C GLN A 222 15.61 2.22 18.96
N ALA A 223 15.19 1.02 19.38
CA ALA A 223 14.93 -0.09 18.48
C ALA A 223 13.74 0.20 17.53
N THR A 224 12.70 0.87 18.04
CA THR A 224 11.58 1.33 17.23
C THR A 224 12.04 2.28 16.13
N LEU A 225 12.84 3.31 16.48
CA LEU A 225 13.35 4.27 15.51
C LEU A 225 14.28 3.63 14.49
N SER A 226 15.16 2.71 14.90
CA SER A 226 16.00 1.96 13.96
C SER A 226 15.17 1.19 12.91
N LYS A 227 14.12 0.49 13.35
CA LYS A 227 13.21 -0.21 12.42
C LYS A 227 12.46 0.76 11.51
N LEU A 228 11.98 1.89 12.04
CA LEU A 228 11.29 2.90 11.22
C LEU A 228 12.22 3.52 10.17
N SER A 229 13.49 3.77 10.52
CA SER A 229 14.51 4.23 9.57
C SER A 229 14.75 3.19 8.47
N GLU A 230 14.83 1.91 8.80
CA GLU A 230 14.92 0.83 7.81
C GLU A 230 13.70 0.80 6.87
N LEU A 231 12.49 0.95 7.41
CA LEU A 231 11.27 1.02 6.60
C LEU A 231 11.28 2.23 5.66
N TRP A 232 11.69 3.41 6.14
CA TRP A 232 11.81 4.59 5.30
C TRP A 232 12.87 4.45 4.21
N ASN A 233 13.99 3.79 4.50
CA ASN A 233 15.01 3.50 3.49
C ASN A 233 14.45 2.65 2.33
N LEU A 234 13.44 1.82 2.56
CA LEU A 234 12.77 1.05 1.50
C LEU A 234 11.83 1.92 0.64
N LEU A 235 11.29 2.99 1.23
CA LEU A 235 10.31 3.88 0.62
C LEU A 235 10.93 5.09 -0.08
N GLU A 236 12.26 5.25 0.00
CA GLU A 236 13.01 6.32 -0.65
C GLU A 236 12.71 6.39 -2.15
N PRO A 237 12.15 7.51 -2.64
CA PRO A 237 11.90 7.68 -4.07
C PRO A 237 13.16 8.07 -4.82
N THR A 238 13.16 7.82 -6.12
CA THR A 238 14.13 8.35 -7.08
C THR A 238 13.38 9.01 -8.24
N PRO A 239 14.07 9.79 -9.09
CA PRO A 239 13.47 10.32 -10.31
C PRO A 239 12.93 9.23 -11.24
N ALA A 240 13.59 8.06 -11.31
CA ALA A 240 13.22 6.97 -12.22
C ALA A 240 12.13 6.02 -11.65
N ASN A 241 12.11 5.81 -10.33
CA ASN A 241 11.14 4.93 -9.66
C ASN A 241 10.79 5.50 -8.29
N ARG A 242 9.52 5.45 -7.93
CA ARG A 242 8.99 5.98 -6.67
C ARG A 242 9.20 5.06 -5.47
N PHE A 243 9.48 3.77 -5.68
CA PHE A 243 9.78 2.78 -4.63
C PHE A 243 10.85 1.75 -5.06
N PRO A 244 12.04 2.17 -5.53
CA PRO A 244 13.04 1.31 -6.15
C PRO A 244 13.50 0.18 -5.24
N LYS A 245 13.87 0.47 -3.99
CA LYS A 245 14.40 -0.53 -3.04
C LYS A 245 13.33 -1.55 -2.67
N LEU A 246 12.13 -1.11 -2.28
CA LEU A 246 11.03 -2.02 -1.97
C LEU A 246 10.67 -2.93 -3.16
N ASP A 247 10.58 -2.36 -4.37
CA ASP A 247 10.26 -3.12 -5.58
C ASP A 247 11.39 -4.12 -5.93
N GLN A 248 12.66 -3.81 -5.68
CA GLN A 248 13.77 -4.76 -5.86
C GLN A 248 13.63 -5.98 -4.93
N TYR A 249 13.38 -5.76 -3.64
CA TYR A 249 13.17 -6.88 -2.71
C TYR A 249 11.94 -7.72 -3.08
N LEU A 250 10.84 -7.07 -3.48
CA LEU A 250 9.64 -7.76 -3.96
C LEU A 250 9.92 -8.59 -5.21
N LEU A 251 10.74 -8.09 -6.14
CA LEU A 251 11.16 -8.84 -7.32
C LEU A 251 11.99 -10.06 -6.93
N ARG A 252 12.98 -9.90 -6.05
CA ARG A 252 13.79 -11.02 -5.55
C ARG A 252 12.91 -12.11 -4.96
N PHE A 253 12.01 -11.74 -4.04
CA PHE A 253 11.06 -12.68 -3.42
C PHE A 253 10.20 -13.40 -4.47
N THR A 254 9.75 -12.66 -5.49
CA THR A 254 8.93 -13.21 -6.59
C THR A 254 9.69 -14.25 -7.40
N LEU A 255 10.91 -13.93 -7.84
CA LEU A 255 11.73 -14.81 -8.68
C LEU A 255 12.20 -16.05 -7.91
N GLU A 256 12.57 -15.89 -6.63
CA GLU A 256 12.92 -16.99 -5.74
C GLU A 256 11.74 -17.97 -5.56
N GLU A 257 10.52 -17.47 -5.36
CA GLU A 257 9.32 -18.31 -5.24
C GLU A 257 8.94 -18.99 -6.55
N ILE A 258 9.08 -18.31 -7.70
CA ILE A 258 8.87 -18.93 -9.01
C ILE A 258 9.86 -20.06 -9.20
N PHE A 259 11.14 -19.83 -8.93
CA PHE A 259 12.19 -20.83 -9.04
C PHE A 259 11.84 -22.05 -8.17
N ARG A 260 11.64 -21.85 -6.85
CA ARG A 260 11.30 -22.92 -5.89
C ARG A 260 10.10 -23.74 -6.35
N LYS A 261 9.02 -23.10 -6.80
CA LYS A 261 7.80 -23.80 -7.27
C LYS A 261 7.99 -24.52 -8.60
N SER A 262 8.91 -24.07 -9.44
CA SER A 262 9.16 -24.62 -10.78
C SER A 262 10.15 -25.78 -10.76
N THR A 263 11.15 -25.76 -9.88
CA THR A 263 12.23 -26.75 -9.80
C THR A 263 12.11 -27.69 -8.60
N GLY A 264 11.42 -27.27 -7.53
CA GLY A 264 11.40 -27.99 -6.26
C GLY A 264 12.67 -27.82 -5.43
N THR A 265 13.55 -26.88 -5.79
CA THR A 265 14.85 -26.64 -5.13
C THR A 265 14.91 -25.25 -4.51
N GLU A 266 15.77 -25.07 -3.50
CA GLU A 266 16.02 -23.73 -2.93
C GLU A 266 16.75 -22.81 -3.92
N PRO A 267 16.46 -21.49 -3.90
CA PRO A 267 17.01 -20.52 -4.83
C PRO A 267 18.45 -20.11 -4.45
N THR A 268 19.39 -21.05 -4.54
CA THR A 268 20.78 -20.83 -4.16
C THR A 268 21.75 -21.47 -5.16
N GLY A 269 22.98 -20.96 -5.18
CA GLY A 269 24.08 -21.49 -5.97
C GLY A 269 23.89 -21.36 -7.49
N VAL A 270 24.73 -22.11 -8.22
CA VAL A 270 24.82 -22.07 -9.69
C VAL A 270 23.47 -22.27 -10.41
N PRO A 271 22.56 -23.17 -9.99
CA PRO A 271 21.28 -23.34 -10.67
C PRO A 271 20.41 -22.08 -10.65
N PHE A 272 20.34 -21.38 -9.50
CA PHE A 272 19.55 -20.16 -9.37
C PHE A 272 20.23 -18.97 -10.07
N GLU A 273 21.56 -18.89 -9.98
CA GLU A 273 22.33 -17.87 -10.69
C GLU A 273 22.12 -17.98 -12.22
N ASN A 274 22.18 -19.20 -12.78
CA ASN A 274 21.89 -19.43 -14.20
C ASN A 274 20.45 -19.08 -14.57
N PHE A 275 19.48 -19.31 -13.67
CA PHE A 275 18.10 -18.89 -13.86
C PHE A 275 17.99 -17.35 -13.98
N ILE A 276 18.62 -16.60 -13.08
CA ILE A 276 18.65 -15.13 -13.15
C ILE A 276 19.42 -14.63 -14.38
N ARG A 277 20.57 -15.24 -14.70
CA ARG A 277 21.39 -14.92 -15.87
C ARG A 277 20.61 -15.05 -17.18
N ASN A 278 19.78 -16.08 -17.30
CA ASN A 278 18.92 -16.28 -18.46
C ASN A 278 17.84 -15.19 -18.57
N ILE A 279 17.24 -14.78 -17.45
CA ILE A 279 16.25 -13.69 -17.41
C ILE A 279 16.90 -12.39 -17.88
N PHE A 280 18.08 -12.05 -17.34
CA PHE A 280 18.83 -10.84 -17.73
C PHE A 280 19.16 -10.84 -19.21
N SER A 281 19.69 -11.97 -19.72
CA SER A 281 20.05 -12.11 -21.13
C SER A 281 18.84 -11.91 -22.07
N ARG A 282 17.66 -12.43 -21.70
CA ARG A 282 16.43 -12.27 -22.49
C ARG A 282 15.85 -10.87 -22.43
N LEU A 283 15.97 -10.19 -21.29
CA LEU A 283 15.55 -8.79 -21.14
C LEU A 283 16.53 -7.80 -21.76
N GLY A 284 17.76 -8.21 -22.04
CA GLY A 284 18.85 -7.31 -22.43
C GLY A 284 19.36 -6.46 -21.26
N GLU A 285 19.25 -6.97 -20.02
CA GLU A 285 19.78 -6.32 -18.82
C GLU A 285 21.26 -6.66 -18.62
N ASP A 286 22.04 -5.67 -18.19
CA ASP A 286 23.46 -5.85 -17.87
C ASP A 286 23.61 -6.74 -16.63
N GLN A 287 24.50 -7.74 -16.68
CA GLN A 287 24.77 -8.66 -15.57
C GLN A 287 25.82 -8.13 -14.58
N THR A 288 26.50 -7.03 -14.92
CA THR A 288 27.50 -6.38 -14.05
C THR A 288 26.86 -5.36 -13.09
N GLN A 289 25.57 -5.06 -13.27
CA GLN A 289 24.87 -4.10 -12.44
C GLN A 289 24.55 -4.66 -11.04
N PHE A 290 24.40 -3.76 -10.07
CA PHE A 290 24.05 -4.09 -8.67
C PHE A 290 22.85 -5.03 -8.54
N LEU A 291 21.81 -4.85 -9.38
CA LEU A 291 20.59 -5.66 -9.34
C LEU A 291 20.88 -7.16 -9.54
N PHE A 292 21.82 -7.52 -10.42
CA PHE A 292 22.15 -8.92 -10.66
C PHE A 292 22.66 -9.57 -9.37
N ASP A 293 23.70 -8.98 -8.77
CA ASP A 293 24.29 -9.44 -7.52
C ASP A 293 23.30 -9.43 -6.35
N PHE A 294 22.41 -8.45 -6.31
CA PHE A 294 21.35 -8.36 -5.31
C PHE A 294 20.36 -9.54 -5.42
N LEU A 295 19.91 -9.86 -6.63
CA LEU A 295 18.93 -10.93 -6.88
C LEU A 295 19.48 -12.31 -6.53
N ILE A 296 20.79 -12.54 -6.71
CA ILE A 296 21.46 -13.79 -6.35
C ILE A 296 22.05 -13.78 -4.93
N ARG A 297 21.72 -12.76 -4.11
CA ARG A 297 22.16 -12.58 -2.72
C ARG A 297 23.68 -12.46 -2.52
N LEU A 298 24.42 -12.03 -3.54
CA LEU A 298 25.83 -11.59 -3.39
C LEU A 298 25.91 -10.19 -2.76
N LYS A 299 24.95 -9.31 -3.05
CA LYS A 299 24.73 -8.04 -2.36
C LYS A 299 23.44 -8.11 -1.54
N ASP A 300 23.42 -7.45 -0.39
CA ASP A 300 22.32 -7.41 0.57
C ASP A 300 21.67 -8.78 0.79
N ARG A 301 22.49 -9.71 1.29
CA ARG A 301 22.17 -11.15 1.38
C ARG A 301 20.88 -11.44 2.14
N ASN A 302 20.56 -10.67 3.16
CA ASN A 302 19.42 -10.90 4.05
C ASN A 302 18.13 -10.32 3.47
N ASP A 303 16.99 -10.82 3.93
CA ASP A 303 15.71 -10.17 3.67
C ASP A 303 15.63 -8.86 4.47
N SER A 304 14.85 -7.91 3.97
CA SER A 304 14.58 -6.67 4.70
C SER A 304 13.62 -6.91 5.88
N VAL A 305 13.77 -6.11 6.95
CA VAL A 305 12.91 -6.13 8.14
C VAL A 305 11.43 -6.16 7.83
N ILE A 306 10.98 -5.47 6.77
CA ILE A 306 9.55 -5.44 6.39
C ILE A 306 9.00 -6.86 6.12
N PHE A 307 9.79 -7.74 5.50
CA PHE A 307 9.37 -9.10 5.18
C PHE A 307 9.51 -10.03 6.38
N GLU A 308 10.46 -9.76 7.26
CA GLU A 308 10.64 -10.52 8.50
C GLU A 308 9.47 -10.25 9.45
N GLU A 309 9.16 -8.98 9.71
CA GLU A 309 8.04 -8.56 10.55
C GLU A 309 6.69 -8.98 9.96
N ALA A 310 6.46 -8.78 8.66
CA ALA A 310 5.19 -9.18 8.03
C ALA A 310 4.92 -10.70 8.10
N LYS A 311 5.94 -11.55 8.33
CA LYS A 311 5.79 -13.00 8.52
C LYS A 311 5.42 -13.38 9.96
N LYS A 312 5.68 -12.52 10.95
CA LYS A 312 5.43 -12.79 12.38
C LYS A 312 3.95 -12.71 12.70
N ASP A 313 3.20 -13.75 12.33
CA ASP A 313 1.79 -13.93 12.74
C ASP A 313 1.18 -15.26 12.29
N LYS A 314 1.90 -16.12 11.56
CA LYS A 314 1.24 -17.30 10.97
C LYS A 314 0.72 -18.32 11.99
N VAL A 315 1.03 -18.17 13.29
CA VAL A 315 0.77 -19.21 14.31
C VAL A 315 0.41 -18.66 15.71
N ASP A 316 0.50 -17.36 16.01
CA ASP A 316 0.30 -16.85 17.38
C ASP A 316 -0.28 -15.42 17.45
N SER A 317 -1.60 -15.33 17.66
CA SER A 317 -2.34 -14.08 17.83
C SER A 317 -1.92 -13.24 19.04
N SER A 318 -1.16 -13.81 20.00
CA SER A 318 -0.66 -13.05 21.15
C SER A 318 0.46 -12.08 20.78
N ILE A 319 1.21 -12.36 19.70
CA ILE A 319 2.28 -11.49 19.19
C ILE A 319 1.71 -10.19 18.62
N ASN A 320 0.65 -10.27 17.81
CA ASN A 320 -0.02 -9.10 17.22
C ASN A 320 -0.66 -8.16 18.26
N LYS A 321 -0.98 -8.66 19.46
CA LYS A 321 -1.57 -7.83 20.51
C LYS A 321 -0.55 -6.90 21.20
N GLN A 322 0.75 -7.18 21.05
CA GLN A 322 1.80 -6.50 21.81
C GLN A 322 2.87 -5.84 20.94
N ASP A 323 3.09 -6.33 19.72
CA ASP A 323 4.01 -5.75 18.76
C ASP A 323 3.22 -5.20 17.55
N PRO A 324 3.21 -3.88 17.31
CA PRO A 324 2.56 -3.29 16.12
C PRO A 324 3.31 -3.53 14.81
N PHE A 325 4.61 -3.86 14.84
CA PHE A 325 5.43 -3.96 13.61
C PHE A 325 4.93 -4.96 12.57
N PRO A 326 4.43 -6.15 12.93
CA PRO A 326 3.86 -7.08 11.96
C PRO A 326 2.73 -6.45 11.13
N ILE A 327 1.77 -5.77 11.78
CA ILE A 327 0.62 -5.13 11.12
C ILE A 327 1.09 -3.89 10.33
N LEU A 328 1.98 -3.06 10.89
CA LEU A 328 2.57 -1.92 10.18
C LEU A 328 3.26 -2.35 8.87
N CYS A 329 4.03 -3.43 8.90
CA CYS A 329 4.75 -3.91 7.72
C CYS A 329 3.80 -4.50 6.67
N ARG A 330 2.75 -5.22 7.07
CA ARG A 330 1.70 -5.69 6.15
C ARG A 330 0.92 -4.53 5.53
N ALA A 331 0.59 -3.51 6.34
CA ALA A 331 -0.01 -2.27 5.87
C ALA A 331 0.86 -1.58 4.81
N ILE A 332 2.17 -1.43 5.03
CA ILE A 332 3.09 -0.83 4.04
C ILE A 332 3.10 -1.62 2.72
N LEU A 333 3.17 -2.96 2.79
CA LEU A 333 3.17 -3.81 1.60
C LEU A 333 1.86 -3.68 0.81
N LEU A 334 0.72 -3.65 1.49
CA LEU A 334 -0.58 -3.47 0.86
C LEU A 334 -0.78 -2.04 0.32
N LEU A 335 -0.30 -1.03 1.05
CA LEU A 335 -0.27 0.36 0.62
C LEU A 335 0.56 0.54 -0.64
N ARG A 336 1.72 -0.12 -0.75
CA ARG A 336 2.54 -0.09 -1.97
C ARG A 336 1.75 -0.59 -3.19
N LEU A 337 0.98 -1.67 -3.04
CA LEU A 337 0.11 -2.18 -4.11
C LEU A 337 -1.02 -1.19 -4.43
N SER A 338 -1.69 -0.66 -3.41
CA SER A 338 -2.74 0.36 -3.56
C SER A 338 -2.24 1.60 -4.28
N THR A 339 -1.06 2.11 -3.92
CA THR A 339 -0.40 3.22 -4.58
C THR A 339 -0.14 2.92 -6.05
N GLY A 340 0.29 1.70 -6.37
CA GLY A 340 0.47 1.29 -7.77
C GLY A 340 -0.83 1.27 -8.57
N GLY A 341 -1.94 0.81 -7.98
CA GLY A 341 -3.27 0.87 -8.62
C GLY A 341 -3.74 2.32 -8.83
N ALA A 342 -3.56 3.18 -7.83
CA ALA A 342 -3.91 4.59 -7.94
C ALA A 342 -3.05 5.33 -8.98
N ASN A 343 -1.73 5.09 -9.01
CA ASN A 343 -0.84 5.63 -10.03
C ASN A 343 -1.15 5.10 -11.43
N GLN A 344 -1.53 3.83 -11.57
CA GLN A 344 -1.98 3.26 -12.84
C GLN A 344 -3.24 3.97 -13.34
N LEU A 345 -4.21 4.26 -12.46
CA LEU A 345 -5.42 5.00 -12.83
C LEU A 345 -5.08 6.42 -13.33
N VAL A 346 -4.16 7.11 -12.66
CA VAL A 346 -3.65 8.43 -13.09
C VAL A 346 -2.97 8.31 -14.45
N THR A 347 -2.07 7.35 -14.63
CA THR A 347 -1.29 7.15 -15.87
C THR A 347 -2.17 6.73 -17.06
N ASN A 348 -3.23 5.96 -16.82
CA ASN A 348 -4.19 5.54 -17.86
C ASN A 348 -5.15 6.67 -18.26
N SER A 349 -5.10 7.80 -17.57
CA SER A 349 -5.98 8.93 -17.81
C SER A 349 -5.27 10.06 -18.55
N SER A 350 -6.04 11.04 -19.04
CA SER A 350 -5.47 12.22 -19.70
C SER A 350 -5.05 13.32 -18.72
N VAL A 351 -4.92 13.03 -17.42
CA VAL A 351 -4.59 14.04 -16.41
C VAL A 351 -3.12 14.44 -16.53
N ASN A 352 -2.85 15.75 -16.57
CA ASN A 352 -1.52 16.24 -16.22
C ASN A 352 -1.42 16.21 -14.69
N VAL A 353 -0.38 15.58 -14.15
CA VAL A 353 -0.20 15.43 -12.70
C VAL A 353 -0.16 16.78 -11.97
N ASP A 354 0.28 17.86 -12.63
CA ASP A 354 0.20 19.23 -12.10
C ASP A 354 -1.24 19.65 -11.75
N GLN A 355 -2.23 19.10 -12.46
CA GLN A 355 -3.65 19.37 -12.21
C GLN A 355 -4.14 18.72 -10.91
N LEU A 356 -3.36 17.83 -10.29
CA LEU A 356 -3.66 17.25 -8.98
C LEU A 356 -3.06 18.06 -7.82
N ARG A 357 -2.27 19.12 -8.11
CA ARG A 357 -1.67 20.00 -7.08
C ARG A 357 -2.66 20.59 -6.10
N PHE A 358 -3.85 20.99 -6.58
CA PHE A 358 -4.90 21.53 -5.70
C PHE A 358 -5.21 20.60 -4.52
N TRP A 359 -5.16 19.29 -4.75
CA TRP A 359 -5.52 18.31 -3.73
C TRP A 359 -4.33 17.95 -2.85
N TRP A 360 -3.18 17.62 -3.45
CA TRP A 360 -2.06 17.13 -2.65
C TRP A 360 -1.35 18.25 -1.89
N GLU A 361 -1.27 19.47 -2.44
CA GLU A 361 -0.71 20.61 -1.71
C GLU A 361 -1.62 21.03 -0.56
N GLU A 362 -2.95 21.07 -0.77
CA GLU A 362 -3.91 21.34 0.30
C GLU A 362 -3.82 20.27 1.40
N LEU A 363 -3.77 18.99 1.02
CA LEU A 363 -3.56 17.90 1.96
C LEU A 363 -2.22 18.05 2.71
N SER A 364 -1.14 18.37 2.00
CA SER A 364 0.19 18.52 2.59
C SER A 364 0.26 19.67 3.59
N LEU A 365 -0.38 20.80 3.28
CA LEU A 365 -0.48 21.94 4.19
C LEU A 365 -1.27 21.56 5.44
N GLN A 366 -2.42 20.91 5.28
CA GLN A 366 -3.27 20.48 6.41
C GLN A 366 -2.59 19.44 7.31
N GLN A 367 -1.71 18.61 6.74
CA GLN A 367 -0.95 17.58 7.47
C GLN A 367 0.41 18.09 7.98
N GLY A 368 0.76 19.35 7.78
CA GLY A 368 2.03 19.94 8.24
C GLY A 368 3.27 19.39 7.50
N ILE A 369 3.11 18.95 6.25
CA ILE A 369 4.22 18.49 5.38
C ILE A 369 4.90 19.70 4.72
N ILE A 370 4.11 20.70 4.35
CA ILE A 370 4.57 21.97 3.75
C ILE A 370 4.00 23.15 4.54
N THR A 371 4.60 24.33 4.36
CA THR A 371 4.22 25.55 5.10
C THR A 371 3.43 26.56 4.27
N SER A 372 3.39 26.41 2.94
CA SER A 372 2.69 27.35 2.05
C SER A 372 2.29 26.71 0.72
N ILE A 373 1.33 27.33 0.03
CA ILE A 373 0.85 26.95 -1.31
C ILE A 373 0.95 28.17 -2.22
N PRO A 374 1.53 28.07 -3.43
CA PRO A 374 2.21 26.89 -3.97
C PRO A 374 3.50 26.59 -3.21
N SER A 375 3.84 25.31 -3.01
CA SER A 375 5.08 24.95 -2.31
C SER A 375 6.32 25.14 -3.20
N GLY A 376 6.16 24.91 -4.51
CA GLY A 376 7.27 24.84 -5.47
C GLY A 376 8.17 23.61 -5.27
N ILE A 377 7.75 22.67 -4.42
CA ILE A 377 8.49 21.46 -4.07
C ILE A 377 8.01 20.31 -4.96
N GLU A 378 8.95 19.57 -5.53
CA GLU A 378 8.67 18.32 -6.22
C GLU A 378 8.35 17.22 -5.20
N ALA A 379 7.39 16.33 -5.50
CA ALA A 379 6.92 15.36 -4.51
C ALA A 379 8.03 14.43 -3.99
N ILE A 380 9.04 14.11 -4.81
CA ILE A 380 10.17 13.27 -4.38
C ILE A 380 11.07 13.96 -3.35
N ASP A 381 11.13 15.29 -3.36
CA ASP A 381 11.97 16.06 -2.44
C ASP A 381 11.40 16.08 -1.03
N LEU A 382 10.13 15.68 -0.85
CA LEU A 382 9.52 15.46 0.46
C LEU A 382 10.23 14.36 1.29
N TYR A 383 11.07 13.54 0.65
CA TYR A 383 11.91 12.57 1.36
C TYR A 383 13.16 13.20 1.99
N THR A 384 13.56 14.42 1.60
CA THR A 384 14.79 15.06 2.12
C THR A 384 14.72 15.22 3.64
N ASP A 385 13.62 15.75 4.17
CA ASP A 385 13.43 15.88 5.62
C ASP A 385 13.51 14.53 6.35
N ILE A 386 13.04 13.45 5.70
CA ILE A 386 13.10 12.08 6.24
C ILE A 386 14.55 11.60 6.29
N ARG A 387 15.32 11.80 5.20
CA ARG A 387 16.72 11.40 5.12
C ARG A 387 17.55 12.10 6.20
N ASP A 388 17.41 13.41 6.31
CA ASP A 388 18.13 14.21 7.30
C ASP A 388 17.76 13.77 8.73
N SER A 389 16.49 13.46 8.97
CA SER A 389 16.01 12.93 10.26
C SER A 389 16.58 11.55 10.58
N ILE A 390 16.69 10.65 9.60
CA ILE A 390 17.30 9.32 9.77
C ILE A 390 18.78 9.48 10.14
N ASP A 391 19.50 10.36 9.45
CA ASP A 391 20.91 10.63 9.71
C ASP A 391 21.11 11.21 11.12
N GLU A 392 20.25 12.14 11.55
CA GLU A 392 20.30 12.65 12.93
C GLU A 392 20.01 11.56 13.96
N ILE A 393 18.97 10.75 13.77
CA ILE A 393 18.62 9.63 14.66
C ILE A 393 19.80 8.66 14.79
N ASN A 394 20.43 8.29 13.68
CA ASN A 394 21.54 7.34 13.64
C ASN A 394 22.81 7.87 14.34
N ASN A 395 22.97 9.19 14.40
CA ASN A 395 24.12 9.83 15.04
C ASN A 395 23.92 10.11 16.54
N LYS A 396 22.72 9.88 17.11
CA LYS A 396 22.50 10.08 18.55
C LYS A 396 23.02 8.91 19.38
N SER A 397 23.51 9.25 20.58
CA SER A 397 23.92 8.27 21.58
C SER A 397 22.73 7.47 22.11
N SER A 398 22.96 6.22 22.55
CA SER A 398 21.92 5.40 23.20
C SER A 398 21.34 6.06 24.46
N ALA A 399 22.09 6.95 25.15
CA ALA A 399 21.59 7.70 26.29
C ALA A 399 20.49 8.71 25.90
N SER A 400 20.61 9.33 24.72
CA SER A 400 19.62 10.26 24.16
C SER A 400 18.34 9.57 23.71
N LEU A 401 18.36 8.24 23.56
CA LEU A 401 17.24 7.42 23.08
C LEU A 401 16.85 6.32 24.08
N ASN A 402 17.16 6.50 25.36
CA ASN A 402 16.92 5.50 26.40
C ASN A 402 15.43 5.35 26.77
N CYS A 403 14.63 6.40 26.60
CA CYS A 403 13.19 6.41 26.84
C CYS A 403 12.51 7.45 25.94
N ILE A 404 11.18 7.35 25.83
CA ILE A 404 10.36 8.24 24.99
C ILE A 404 10.61 9.72 25.33
N LYS A 405 10.59 10.07 26.62
CA LYS A 405 10.83 11.45 27.07
C LYS A 405 12.19 11.98 26.60
N SER A 406 13.26 11.22 26.81
CA SER A 406 14.61 11.60 26.37
C SER A 406 14.67 11.80 24.86
N ALA A 407 14.03 10.93 24.08
CA ALA A 407 13.95 11.10 22.63
C ALA A 407 13.27 12.43 22.25
N PHE A 408 12.12 12.77 22.86
CA PHE A 408 11.44 14.05 22.59
C PHE A 408 12.25 15.28 23.03
N GLU A 409 13.06 15.18 24.08
CA GLU A 409 13.93 16.28 24.52
C GLU A 409 15.15 16.47 23.61
N ASN A 410 15.62 15.39 22.94
CA ASN A 410 16.88 15.40 22.19
C ASN A 410 16.72 15.42 20.65
N ILE A 411 15.60 14.94 20.11
CA ILE A 411 15.34 14.78 18.66
C ILE A 411 13.87 15.05 18.29
N SER A 412 13.24 16.08 18.87
CA SER A 412 11.83 16.41 18.59
C SER A 412 11.53 16.60 17.10
N GLU A 413 12.42 17.25 16.36
CA GLU A 413 12.29 17.49 14.92
C GLU A 413 12.43 16.19 14.10
N PRO A 414 13.46 15.36 14.27
CA PRO A 414 13.49 14.04 13.63
C PRO A 414 12.27 13.16 13.94
N LEU A 415 11.76 13.20 15.17
CA LEU A 415 10.54 12.48 15.55
C LEU A 415 9.29 13.00 14.81
N PHE A 416 9.24 14.30 14.52
CA PHE A 416 8.16 14.90 13.75
C PHE A 416 8.12 14.39 12.32
N TYR A 417 9.28 14.22 11.68
CA TYR A 417 9.37 13.76 10.29
C TYR A 417 9.28 12.24 10.15
N ILE A 418 9.95 11.47 11.01
CA ILE A 418 10.01 9.99 10.90
C ILE A 418 8.63 9.32 10.99
N LYS A 419 7.64 9.98 11.61
CA LYS A 419 6.27 9.46 11.67
C LYS A 419 5.44 9.73 10.41
N GLN A 420 5.87 10.62 9.50
CA GLN A 420 5.06 11.15 8.41
C GLN A 420 4.97 10.25 7.16
N PHE A 421 4.52 9.01 7.34
CA PHE A 421 4.37 8.04 6.24
C PHE A 421 3.37 8.49 5.16
N GLN A 422 2.48 9.45 5.44
CA GLN A 422 1.57 10.03 4.45
C GLN A 422 2.29 10.74 3.30
N ARG A 423 3.55 11.15 3.49
CA ARG A 423 4.38 11.68 2.40
C ARG A 423 4.55 10.68 1.26
N ALA A 424 4.63 9.38 1.58
CA ALA A 424 4.77 8.32 0.57
C ALA A 424 3.58 8.18 -0.38
N ALA A 425 2.39 8.61 0.04
CA ALA A 425 1.25 8.70 -0.85
C ALA A 425 1.50 9.71 -1.99
N ILE A 426 2.19 10.81 -1.69
CA ILE A 426 2.32 11.95 -2.61
C ILE A 426 3.22 11.57 -3.79
N TRP A 427 4.49 11.24 -3.53
CA TRP A 427 5.39 10.82 -4.61
C TRP A 427 4.95 9.51 -5.26
N GLY A 428 4.31 8.62 -4.49
CA GLY A 428 3.86 7.33 -4.97
C GLY A 428 2.76 7.41 -6.03
N LEU A 429 1.93 8.45 -6.01
CA LEU A 429 0.90 8.69 -7.04
C LEU A 429 1.48 9.19 -8.37
N GLY A 430 2.80 9.38 -8.45
CA GLY A 430 3.47 9.92 -9.64
C GLY A 430 3.47 11.44 -9.70
N MET A 431 3.16 12.08 -8.57
CA MET A 431 3.28 13.53 -8.37
C MET A 431 4.74 13.95 -8.24
#